data_AF-A0A383B002-F1
#
_entry.id   AF-A0A383B002-F1
#
_cell.length_a   1.000
_cell.length_b   1.000
_cell.length_c   1.000
_cell.angle_alpha   90.00
_cell.angle_beta   90.00
_cell.angle_gamma   90.00
#
_symmetry.space_group_name_H-M   'P 1'
#
loop_
_entity.id
_entity.type
_entity.pdbx_description
1 polymer ?
#
loop_
_entity_poly.entity_id
_entity_poly.type
_entity_poly.pdbx_seq_one_letter_code
_entity_poly.pdbx_strand_id
1 'polypeptide(L)'
;AISIIRDKNEILSFSTLLNRNLFGNAIRCVNRLYKSPVYRHRNLDHYNRIKLVTFEMIQQQMSFAKENNYDIIFMSRELKDINVKNEKSFNSTAMNRWKEYLPDKNNWIYSPDMHLVIPPKTTKTNWQSILYYKLKDNVGLQLEKISLNKYNELFIKGDINENF
;
A
#
# COMPACT_ATOMS: atom_id res chain seq x y z
N ALA A 1 -5.38 -4.32 14.51
CA ALA A 1 -6.03 -3.10 15.01
C ALA A 1 -6.91 -2.48 13.92
N ILE A 2 -7.91 -1.68 14.30
CA ILE A 2 -8.80 -0.95 13.38
C ILE A 2 -8.70 0.54 13.71
N SER A 3 -8.57 1.39 12.69
CA SER A 3 -8.65 2.84 12.83
C SER A 3 -9.98 3.29 12.27
N ILE A 4 -10.71 4.10 13.03
CA ILE A 4 -12.04 4.62 12.68
C ILE A 4 -12.00 6.13 12.79
N ILE A 5 -12.35 6.82 11.71
CA ILE A 5 -12.54 8.26 11.71
C ILE A 5 -14.05 8.55 11.75
N ARG A 6 -14.45 9.42 12.67
CA ARG A 6 -15.84 9.79 12.92
C ARG A 6 -16.05 11.29 12.75
N ASP A 7 -17.25 11.68 12.34
CA ASP A 7 -17.77 13.03 12.51
C ASP A 7 -19.00 12.94 13.41
N LYS A 8 -18.91 13.57 14.59
CA LYS A 8 -19.85 13.39 15.68
C LYS A 8 -20.04 11.89 15.99
N ASN A 9 -21.21 11.34 15.66
CA ASN A 9 -21.57 9.94 15.90
C ASN A 9 -21.56 9.08 14.64
N GLU A 10 -21.19 9.63 13.48
CA GLU A 10 -21.17 8.89 12.21
C GLU A 10 -19.76 8.40 11.87
N ILE A 11 -19.66 7.14 11.42
CA ILE A 11 -18.40 6.60 10.91
C ILE A 11 -18.17 7.08 9.48
N LEU A 12 -17.13 7.89 9.28
CA LEU A 12 -16.75 8.42 7.98
C LEU A 12 -15.88 7.46 7.20
N SER A 13 -14.91 6.85 7.87
CA SER A 13 -13.94 5.96 7.26
C SER A 13 -13.40 5.00 8.29
N PHE A 14 -13.04 3.80 7.83
CA PHE A 14 -12.25 2.88 8.65
C PHE A 14 -11.23 2.17 7.78
N SER A 15 -10.14 1.74 8.40
CA SER A 15 -9.24 0.77 7.83
C SER A 15 -8.62 -0.09 8.92
N THR A 16 -7.90 -1.12 8.50
CA THR A 16 -7.25 -2.06 9.41
C THR A 16 -5.75 -1.97 9.28
N LEU A 17 -5.08 -2.27 10.38
CA LEU A 17 -3.69 -2.68 10.39
C LEU A 17 -3.61 -4.20 10.30
N LEU A 18 -2.79 -4.70 9.39
CA LEU A 18 -2.62 -6.12 9.11
C LEU A 18 -1.15 -6.53 9.25
N ASN A 19 -0.85 -7.40 10.20
CA ASN A 19 0.40 -8.15 10.25
C ASN A 19 0.14 -9.61 9.84
N ARG A 20 1.12 -10.23 9.18
CA ARG A 20 1.15 -11.65 8.84
C ARG A 20 2.57 -12.15 9.07
N ASN A 21 2.75 -13.44 9.34
CA ASN A 21 4.08 -14.03 9.54
C ASN A 21 5.06 -13.71 8.41
N LEU A 22 4.60 -13.70 7.16
CA LEU A 22 5.44 -13.38 5.99
C LEU A 22 5.90 -11.91 5.91
N PHE A 23 5.34 -11.02 6.72
CA PHE A 23 5.77 -9.62 6.80
C PHE A 23 6.90 -9.44 7.82
N GLY A 24 7.27 -10.50 8.57
CA GLY A 24 8.14 -10.38 9.73
C GLY A 24 7.58 -9.38 10.73
N ASN A 25 8.44 -8.49 11.23
CA ASN A 25 8.05 -7.42 12.14
C ASN A 25 7.56 -6.13 11.43
N ALA A 26 7.06 -6.26 10.19
CA ALA A 26 6.42 -5.16 9.47
C ALA A 26 4.88 -5.26 9.56
N ILE A 27 4.21 -4.11 9.51
CA ILE A 27 2.74 -4.03 9.55
C ILE A 27 2.18 -3.26 8.35
N ARG A 28 1.17 -3.83 7.70
CA ARG A 28 0.49 -3.19 6.58
C ARG A 28 -0.57 -2.23 7.11
N CYS A 29 -0.48 -0.96 6.74
CA CYS A 29 -1.47 0.06 7.07
C CYS A 29 -2.49 0.25 5.94
N VAL A 30 -3.58 0.94 6.27
CA VAL A 30 -4.66 1.28 5.32
C VAL A 30 -5.24 0.05 4.63
N ASN A 31 -5.17 -1.12 5.30
CA ASN A 31 -5.69 -2.37 4.74
C ASN A 31 -7.22 -2.36 4.81
N ARG A 32 -7.88 -2.73 3.70
CA ARG A 32 -9.35 -2.67 3.53
C ARG A 32 -9.92 -1.30 3.92
N LEU A 33 -9.34 -0.22 3.37
CA LEU A 33 -9.87 1.13 3.57
C LEU A 33 -11.29 1.26 3.01
N TYR A 34 -12.22 1.58 3.89
CA TYR A 34 -13.57 1.98 3.55
C TYR A 34 -13.78 3.47 3.79
N LYS A 35 -14.53 4.11 2.91
CA LYS A 35 -14.99 5.50 3.04
C LYS A 35 -16.49 5.55 2.81
N SER A 36 -17.20 6.29 3.64
CA SER A 36 -18.66 6.48 3.50
C SER A 36 -18.99 7.07 2.11
N PRO A 37 -20.03 6.56 1.39
CA PRO A 37 -20.41 7.03 0.05
C PRO A 37 -20.79 8.52 0.00
N VAL A 38 -21.40 9.03 1.07
CA VAL A 38 -21.71 10.46 1.24
C VAL A 38 -20.44 11.30 1.11
N TYR A 39 -19.29 10.67 1.40
CA TYR A 39 -17.98 11.25 1.34
C TYR A 39 -17.13 10.80 0.13
N ARG A 40 -17.74 10.32 -0.97
CA ARG A 40 -16.98 9.90 -2.18
C ARG A 40 -17.18 10.79 -3.41
N HIS A 41 -18.25 11.59 -3.46
CA HIS A 41 -18.75 12.17 -4.72
C HIS A 41 -19.00 13.70 -4.69
N ARG A 42 -18.18 14.48 -3.97
CA ARG A 42 -18.36 15.95 -3.95
C ARG A 42 -17.04 16.71 -4.20
N ASN A 43 -17.21 17.99 -4.54
CA ASN A 43 -16.29 19.02 -5.05
C ASN A 43 -14.86 19.05 -4.44
N LEU A 44 -13.93 19.84 -5.00
CA LEU A 44 -12.50 19.88 -4.64
C LEU A 44 -12.22 19.95 -3.11
N ASP A 45 -12.98 20.75 -2.36
CA ASP A 45 -12.86 20.88 -0.89
C ASP A 45 -13.11 19.56 -0.15
N HIS A 46 -13.99 18.75 -0.70
CA HIS A 46 -14.36 17.46 -0.16
C HIS A 46 -13.30 16.39 -0.47
N TYR A 47 -12.67 16.45 -1.64
CA TYR A 47 -11.45 15.67 -1.93
C TYR A 47 -10.33 15.96 -0.92
N ASN A 48 -10.13 17.24 -0.59
CA ASN A 48 -9.18 17.66 0.43
C ASN A 48 -9.55 17.09 1.82
N ARG A 49 -10.83 17.10 2.22
CA ARG A 49 -11.29 16.46 3.47
C ARG A 49 -11.04 14.96 3.49
N ILE A 50 -11.36 14.25 2.41
CA ILE A 50 -11.13 12.80 2.29
C ILE A 50 -9.63 12.46 2.39
N LYS A 51 -8.79 13.30 1.79
CA LYS A 51 -7.33 13.19 1.84
C LYS A 51 -6.84 13.37 3.28
N LEU A 52 -7.33 14.39 3.99
CA LEU A 52 -7.02 14.64 5.40
C LEU A 52 -7.42 13.46 6.31
N VAL A 53 -8.63 12.91 6.14
CA VAL A 53 -9.12 11.73 6.89
C VAL A 53 -8.19 10.53 6.72
N THR A 54 -7.67 10.31 5.51
CA THR A 54 -6.74 9.19 5.25
C THR A 54 -5.38 9.44 5.90
N PHE A 55 -4.93 10.69 5.97
CA PHE A 55 -3.65 11.04 6.61
C PHE A 55 -3.70 10.92 8.11
N GLU A 56 -4.76 11.42 8.72
CA GLU A 56 -5.01 11.26 10.14
C GLU A 56 -5.02 9.76 10.50
N MET A 57 -5.71 8.96 9.70
CA MET A 57 -5.73 7.50 9.86
C MET A 57 -4.33 6.88 9.73
N ILE A 58 -3.53 7.30 8.75
CA ILE A 58 -2.14 6.82 8.61
C ILE A 58 -1.32 7.21 9.84
N GLN A 59 -1.42 8.44 10.32
CA GLN A 59 -0.71 8.91 11.51
C GLN A 59 -1.09 8.10 12.76
N GLN A 60 -2.39 7.88 13.00
CA GLN A 60 -2.87 7.03 14.09
C GLN A 60 -2.31 5.60 13.98
N GLN A 61 -2.27 5.04 12.78
CA GLN A 61 -1.73 3.70 12.54
C GLN A 61 -0.21 3.64 12.71
N MET A 62 0.51 4.70 12.35
CA MET A 62 1.94 4.83 12.60
C MET A 62 2.23 4.92 14.09
N SER A 63 1.48 5.71 14.86
CA SER A 63 1.63 5.79 16.31
C SER A 63 1.38 4.43 16.96
N PHE A 64 0.28 3.76 16.61
CA PHE A 64 0.00 2.40 17.07
C PHE A 64 1.16 1.44 16.76
N ALA A 65 1.69 1.49 15.53
CA ALA A 65 2.78 0.62 15.12
C ALA A 65 4.07 0.87 15.93
N LYS A 66 4.39 2.14 16.22
CA LYS A 66 5.52 2.54 17.06
C LYS A 66 5.35 2.05 18.50
N GLU A 67 4.19 2.30 19.10
CA GLU A 67 3.87 1.90 20.48
C GLU A 67 3.88 0.38 20.67
N ASN A 68 3.60 -0.37 19.60
CA ASN A 68 3.60 -1.84 19.60
C ASN A 68 4.89 -2.44 19.04
N ASN A 69 5.99 -1.67 19.01
CA ASN A 69 7.34 -2.14 18.67
C ASN A 69 7.51 -2.78 17.27
N TYR A 70 6.65 -2.42 16.30
CA TYR A 70 6.87 -2.79 14.91
C TYR A 70 8.09 -2.04 14.33
N ASP A 71 8.81 -2.69 13.42
CA ASP A 71 10.01 -2.10 12.81
C ASP A 71 9.66 -1.22 11.60
N ILE A 72 8.64 -1.65 10.85
CA ILE A 72 8.25 -1.04 9.59
C ILE A 72 6.72 -0.99 9.50
N ILE A 73 6.21 0.11 8.97
CA ILE A 73 4.83 0.22 8.49
C ILE A 73 4.85 0.40 6.98
N PHE A 74 3.94 -0.26 6.26
CA PHE A 74 3.95 -0.23 4.81
C PHE A 74 2.55 -0.22 4.19
N MET A 75 2.49 0.28 2.97
CA MET A 75 1.35 0.15 2.06
C MET A 75 1.78 -0.66 0.85
N SER A 76 0.84 -1.39 0.27
CA SER A 76 1.11 -2.19 -0.93
C SER A 76 -0.06 -2.15 -1.89
N ARG A 77 0.26 -2.20 -3.19
CA ARG A 77 -0.72 -2.33 -4.27
C ARG A 77 -0.21 -3.18 -5.42
N GLU A 78 -1.14 -3.90 -6.02
CA GLU A 78 -0.96 -4.51 -7.33
C GLU A 78 -0.63 -3.43 -8.36
N LEU A 79 0.19 -3.78 -9.33
CA LEU A 79 0.41 -2.94 -10.49
C LEU A 79 -0.74 -3.20 -11.47
N LYS A 80 -1.48 -2.15 -11.81
CA LYS A 80 -2.60 -2.23 -12.75
C LYS A 80 -2.13 -1.77 -14.13
N ASP A 81 -2.46 -2.52 -15.18
CA ASP A 81 -2.25 -2.13 -16.58
C ASP A 81 -0.83 -1.65 -16.91
N ILE A 82 0.21 -2.38 -16.47
CA ILE A 82 1.58 -2.02 -16.88
C ILE A 82 1.73 -2.32 -18.37
N ASN A 83 1.72 -1.27 -19.19
CA ASN A 83 2.16 -1.39 -20.56
C ASN A 83 3.70 -1.50 -20.54
N VAL A 84 4.22 -2.73 -20.65
CA VAL A 84 5.65 -3.07 -20.68
C VAL A 84 6.46 -2.35 -21.77
N LYS A 85 5.81 -1.70 -22.74
CA LYS A 85 6.49 -0.88 -23.76
C LYS A 85 6.70 0.58 -23.33
N ASN A 86 6.15 1.01 -22.19
CA ASN A 86 6.23 2.40 -21.75
C ASN A 86 6.52 2.47 -20.24
N GLU A 87 7.79 2.71 -19.88
CA GLU A 87 8.23 2.95 -18.49
C GLU A 87 7.42 4.05 -17.77
N LYS A 88 6.82 5.01 -18.50
CA LYS A 88 5.95 6.03 -17.90
C LYS A 88 4.67 5.44 -17.28
N SER A 89 4.20 4.29 -17.74
CA SER A 89 3.03 3.60 -17.18
C SER A 89 3.29 3.03 -15.78
N PHE A 90 4.56 2.72 -15.48
CA PHE A 90 4.98 2.30 -14.15
C PHE A 90 4.88 3.48 -13.16
N ASN A 91 5.40 4.65 -13.54
CA ASN A 91 5.39 5.83 -12.68
C ASN A 91 3.98 6.40 -12.42
N SER A 92 3.02 6.18 -13.34
CA SER A 92 1.65 6.68 -13.18
C SER A 92 0.79 5.82 -12.24
N THR A 93 1.10 4.53 -12.10
CA THR A 93 0.34 3.53 -11.31
C THR A 93 1.04 3.13 -10.01
N ALA A 94 2.35 3.36 -9.91
CA ALA A 94 3.18 3.00 -8.77
C ALA A 94 2.74 3.67 -7.47
N MET A 95 2.94 2.96 -6.36
CA MET A 95 2.88 3.54 -5.03
C MET A 95 3.79 4.76 -4.85
N ASN A 96 4.81 4.90 -5.71
CA ASN A 96 5.67 6.06 -5.75
C ASN A 96 4.90 7.38 -5.97
N ARG A 97 3.85 7.41 -6.80
CA ARG A 97 3.04 8.63 -6.99
C ARG A 97 2.26 9.01 -5.72
N TRP A 98 1.90 8.02 -4.91
CA TRP A 98 1.17 8.25 -3.67
C TRP A 98 2.05 8.87 -2.59
N LYS A 99 3.37 8.60 -2.64
CA LYS A 99 4.36 9.19 -1.73
C LYS A 99 4.22 10.70 -1.61
N GLU A 100 4.02 11.40 -2.73
CA GLU A 100 3.92 12.87 -2.76
C GLU A 100 2.76 13.43 -1.95
N TYR A 101 1.78 12.60 -1.64
CA TYR A 101 0.62 13.01 -0.87
C TYR A 101 0.77 12.67 0.62
N LEU A 102 1.63 11.75 1.03
CA LEU A 102 1.64 11.24 2.39
C LEU A 102 2.16 12.23 3.44
N PRO A 103 1.74 12.08 4.72
CA PRO A 103 2.43 12.73 5.83
C PRO A 103 3.89 12.27 5.85
N ASP A 104 4.81 13.18 6.17
CA ASP A 104 6.26 12.92 6.18
C ASP A 104 6.78 12.30 4.90
N LYS A 105 6.30 12.78 3.73
CA LYS A 105 6.56 12.16 2.41
C LYS A 105 8.03 11.79 2.16
N ASN A 106 8.99 12.58 2.66
CA ASN A 106 10.41 12.32 2.43
C ASN A 106 10.92 11.05 3.12
N ASN A 107 10.25 10.61 4.20
CA ASN A 107 10.63 9.42 4.97
C ASN A 107 9.98 8.13 4.44
N TRP A 108 8.99 8.25 3.55
CA TRP A 108 8.43 7.08 2.87
C TRP A 108 9.37 6.62 1.75
N ILE A 109 9.77 5.36 1.81
CA ILE A 109 10.71 4.74 0.89
C ILE A 109 9.92 3.85 -0.07
N TYR A 110 10.08 4.12 -1.37
CA TYR A 110 9.52 3.25 -2.41
C TYR A 110 10.49 2.10 -2.67
N SER A 111 9.98 0.87 -2.62
CA SER A 111 10.78 -0.30 -2.99
C SER A 111 10.94 -0.37 -4.51
N PRO A 112 12.16 -0.58 -5.04
CA PRO A 112 12.36 -0.85 -6.46
C PRO A 112 11.89 -2.27 -6.86
N ASP A 113 11.75 -3.16 -5.88
CA ASP A 113 11.32 -4.55 -6.06
C ASP A 113 9.82 -4.75 -5.81
N MET A 114 9.28 -5.85 -6.35
CA MET A 114 7.93 -6.36 -6.09
C MET A 114 7.97 -7.35 -4.93
N HIS A 115 6.97 -7.30 -4.05
CA HIS A 115 6.96 -8.07 -2.81
C HIS A 115 5.77 -9.01 -2.72
N LEU A 116 6.00 -10.22 -2.23
CA LEU A 116 4.94 -11.20 -1.99
C LEU A 116 4.14 -10.79 -0.76
N VAL A 117 2.83 -10.58 -0.91
CA VAL A 117 1.95 -10.17 0.21
C VAL A 117 0.91 -11.23 0.60
N ILE A 118 0.66 -12.20 -0.27
CA ILE A 118 -0.22 -13.34 -0.02
C ILE A 118 0.52 -14.60 -0.51
N PRO A 119 0.77 -15.59 0.37
CA PRO A 119 1.42 -16.82 -0.04
C PRO A 119 0.47 -17.63 -0.93
N PRO A 120 0.99 -18.39 -1.90
CA PRO A 120 0.17 -19.24 -2.75
C PRO A 120 -0.42 -20.36 -1.89
N LYS A 121 -1.76 -20.38 -1.76
CA LYS A 121 -2.47 -21.55 -1.21
C LYS A 121 -3.37 -22.22 -2.24
N THR A 122 -3.96 -21.43 -3.14
CA THR A 122 -4.87 -21.90 -4.21
C THR A 122 -4.92 -20.95 -5.41
N THR A 123 -4.68 -19.65 -5.20
CA THR A 123 -4.67 -18.61 -6.25
C THR A 123 -3.26 -18.26 -6.72
N LYS A 124 -3.16 -17.62 -7.91
CA LYS A 124 -1.95 -16.94 -8.40
C LYS A 124 -1.28 -16.15 -7.26
N THR A 125 0.05 -16.21 -7.16
CA THR A 125 0.85 -15.43 -6.20
C THR A 125 0.54 -13.94 -6.32
N ASN A 126 0.30 -13.25 -5.21
CA ASN A 126 0.01 -11.81 -5.23
C ASN A 126 1.27 -11.02 -4.87
N TRP A 127 1.95 -10.54 -5.91
CA TRP A 127 3.10 -9.66 -5.83
C TRP A 127 2.67 -8.21 -5.96
N GLN A 128 3.14 -7.35 -5.07
CA GLN A 128 2.71 -5.96 -4.98
C GLN A 128 3.90 -5.00 -4.89
N SER A 129 3.71 -3.82 -5.47
CA SER A 129 4.58 -2.67 -5.22
C SER A 129 4.41 -2.21 -3.77
N ILE A 130 5.50 -1.81 -3.12
CA ILE A 130 5.49 -1.38 -1.71
C ILE A 130 6.06 0.02 -1.55
N LEU A 131 5.39 0.79 -0.68
CA LEU A 131 5.91 2.00 -0.08
C LEU A 131 5.93 1.80 1.43
N TYR A 132 7.07 2.02 2.08
CA TYR A 132 7.25 1.71 3.49
C TYR A 132 7.93 2.84 4.26
N TYR A 133 7.74 2.84 5.57
CA TYR A 133 8.31 3.79 6.50
C TYR A 133 9.01 3.01 7.62
N LYS A 134 10.27 3.34 7.88
CA LYS A 134 11.05 2.73 8.97
C LYS A 134 10.67 3.40 10.29
N LEU A 135 10.18 2.61 11.24
CA LEU A 135 9.83 3.08 12.58
C LEU A 135 11.02 3.01 13.55
N LYS A 136 12.04 2.22 13.19
CA LYS A 136 13.32 2.11 13.89
C LYS A 136 14.47 2.28 12.91
N ASP A 137 15.63 2.66 13.44
CA ASP A 137 16.84 2.78 12.64
C ASP A 137 17.38 1.41 12.25
N ASN A 138 18.13 1.35 11.14
CA ASN A 138 18.85 0.15 10.66
C ASN A 138 18.00 -1.09 10.36
N VAL A 139 16.67 -0.97 10.30
CA VAL A 139 15.78 -2.06 9.87
C VAL A 139 15.57 -2.05 8.35
N GLY A 140 15.41 -3.25 7.78
CA GLY A 140 15.12 -3.49 6.37
C GLY A 140 13.79 -4.20 6.19
N LEU A 141 13.12 -3.97 5.06
CA LEU A 141 11.88 -4.65 4.70
C LEU A 141 12.19 -6.13 4.41
N GLN A 142 11.67 -7.05 5.22
CA GLN A 142 11.98 -8.48 5.18
C GLN A 142 11.02 -9.31 4.31
N LEU A 143 10.13 -8.66 3.55
CA LEU A 143 9.20 -9.38 2.68
C LEU A 143 9.97 -10.03 1.52
N GLU A 144 9.55 -11.24 1.15
CA GLU A 144 10.05 -11.90 -0.06
C GLU A 144 9.81 -10.99 -1.27
N LYS A 145 10.85 -10.87 -2.11
CA LYS A 145 10.87 -9.90 -3.19
C LYS A 145 11.48 -10.46 -4.46
N ILE A 146 10.99 -9.97 -5.59
CA ILE A 146 11.56 -10.19 -6.92
C ILE A 146 11.79 -8.84 -7.60
N SER A 147 12.80 -8.79 -8.47
CA SER A 147 13.03 -7.60 -9.29
C SER A 147 11.83 -7.34 -10.19
N LEU A 148 11.63 -6.07 -10.57
CA LEU A 148 10.59 -5.70 -11.53
C LEU A 148 10.74 -6.44 -12.86
N ASN A 149 11.97 -6.62 -13.34
CA ASN A 149 12.25 -7.40 -14.56
C ASN A 149 11.74 -8.84 -14.43
N LYS A 150 12.02 -9.49 -13.30
CA LYS A 150 11.54 -10.84 -13.04
C LYS A 150 10.02 -10.92 -12.95
N TYR A 151 9.38 -9.94 -12.30
CA TYR A 151 7.92 -9.82 -12.28
C TYR A 151 7.33 -9.71 -13.71
N ASN A 152 7.93 -8.86 -14.55
CA ASN A 152 7.48 -8.69 -15.94
C ASN A 152 7.62 -9.96 -16.79
N GLU A 153 8.72 -10.71 -16.62
CA GLU A 153 8.92 -12.01 -17.27
C GLU A 153 7.84 -13.02 -16.89
N LEU A 154 7.52 -13.11 -15.59
CA LEU A 154 6.61 -14.12 -15.06
C LEU A 154 5.13 -13.82 -15.33
N PHE A 155 4.73 -12.55 -15.30
CA PHE A 155 3.30 -12.19 -15.23
C PHE A 155 2.80 -11.29 -16.36
N ILE A 156 3.68 -10.77 -17.23
CA ILE A 156 3.25 -9.82 -18.28
C ILE A 156 3.63 -10.30 -19.68
N LYS A 157 4.84 -10.84 -19.87
CA LYS A 157 5.22 -11.44 -21.15
C LYS A 157 4.62 -12.85 -21.36
N GLY A 158 4.27 -13.54 -20.28
CA GLY A 158 3.66 -14.88 -20.32
C GLY A 158 2.22 -14.93 -20.84
N ASP A 159 1.45 -13.86 -20.66
CA ASP A 159 0.02 -13.79 -21.02
C ASP A 159 -0.22 -13.54 -22.54
N ILE A 160 0.83 -13.43 -23.36
CA ILE A 160 0.70 -13.25 -24.83
C ILE A 160 0.63 -14.61 -25.55
N ASN A 161 0.81 -15.74 -24.85
CA ASN A 161 0.78 -17.09 -25.42
C ASN A 161 -0.40 -17.96 -24.92
N GLU A 162 -1.59 -17.38 -24.75
CA GLU A 162 -2.82 -18.16 -24.68
C GLU A 162 -3.67 -17.86 -25.93
N ASN A 163 -3.23 -18.41 -27.06
CA ASN A 163 -4.14 -18.77 -28.15
C ASN A 163 -4.95 -19.99 -27.66
N PHE A 164 -6.18 -19.75 -27.24
CA PHE A 164 -7.28 -20.71 -27.34
C PHE A 164 -8.28 -20.20 -28.37
#